data_AF-A0AAU2GPT2-F1
#
_entry.id   AF-A0AAU2GPT2-F1
#
_cell.length_a   1.000
_cell.length_b   1.000
_cell.length_c   1.000
_cell.angle_alpha   90.00
_cell.angle_beta   90.00
_cell.angle_gamma   90.00
#
_symmetry.space_group_name_H-M   'P 1'
#
loop_
_entity.id
_entity.type
_entity.pdbx_description
1 polymer ?
#
loop_
_entity_poly.entity_id
_entity_poly.type
_entity_poly.pdbx_seq_one_letter_code
_entity_poly.pdbx_strand_id
1 'polypeptide(L)'
;MGGVAAGKVTDFAGEADASDASDLRDFVPVKRIAPVAALTHKARVRVRVRDDLATMFCKRVAMKIKKAKAELEEIRLAEREIVEALIGNYRTVLKHIDEGGPVQEALAKAAAMTAEVRQTLEGLDEEASVDEVATRLESRVSPAVLALVKAQVVQAGGFGAVTRAVDGFGGFTKQYEQIEKVSAHHGNFWEVLLYGRIGRDRAVTFDLADNDKLKFTATSEDSRVLDALAHAQRHQAARGDYITAFDEEGKEVDISFATQNWRKAVIDKTRTGQFVRKHFEAMVFTIYHNALDIAEIVRQLLEEGWEIDPEDLAHISPYLTEHINQFGEYSTHEPGIQPEAYDPELDVDFTPLREQDLTAAGVGQAA
;
A
#
# COMPACT_ATOMS: atom_id res chain seq x y z
N MET A 1 -18.41 24.10 37.19
CA MET A 1 -17.24 25.00 37.03
C MET A 1 -17.53 26.27 36.24
N GLY A 2 -18.57 26.36 35.39
CA GLY A 2 -18.93 27.65 34.77
C GLY A 2 -19.16 28.73 35.83
N GLY A 3 -18.31 29.76 35.85
CA GLY A 3 -18.26 30.81 36.89
C GLY A 3 -16.99 30.82 37.75
N VAL A 4 -16.14 29.78 37.70
CA VAL A 4 -14.82 29.77 38.36
C VAL A 4 -13.74 30.14 37.33
N ALA A 5 -12.81 31.03 37.70
CA ALA A 5 -11.69 31.43 36.83
C ALA A 5 -10.77 30.24 36.52
N ALA A 6 -10.36 30.09 35.25
CA ALA A 6 -9.59 28.94 34.78
C ALA A 6 -8.30 28.70 35.59
N GLY A 7 -7.53 29.75 35.89
CA GLY A 7 -6.32 29.65 36.72
C GLY A 7 -6.59 28.98 38.08
N LYS A 8 -7.66 29.39 38.79
CA LYS A 8 -8.05 28.77 40.07
C LYS A 8 -8.43 27.30 39.93
N VAL A 9 -9.00 26.89 38.79
CA VAL A 9 -9.30 25.48 38.52
C VAL A 9 -8.00 24.69 38.29
N THR A 10 -7.01 25.28 37.61
CA THR A 10 -5.67 24.70 37.48
C THR A 10 -4.96 24.60 38.83
N ASP A 11 -4.97 25.66 39.64
CA ASP A 11 -4.34 25.71 40.96
C ASP A 11 -4.93 24.65 41.90
N PHE A 12 -6.26 24.59 42.03
CA PHE A 12 -6.94 23.60 42.88
C PHE A 12 -6.78 22.16 42.36
N ALA A 13 -6.68 21.96 41.04
CA ALA A 13 -6.38 20.64 40.49
C ALA A 13 -4.91 20.25 40.73
N GLY A 14 -3.99 21.20 40.74
CA GLY A 14 -2.58 20.98 41.12
C GLY A 14 -2.41 20.67 42.60
N GLU A 15 -3.12 21.37 43.49
CA GLU A 15 -3.19 21.05 44.92
C GLU A 15 -3.68 19.61 45.14
N ALA A 16 -4.68 19.16 44.38
CA ALA A 16 -5.20 17.80 44.45
C ALA A 16 -4.28 16.74 43.80
N ASP A 17 -3.65 17.02 42.64
CA ASP A 17 -2.69 16.12 41.98
C ASP A 17 -1.46 15.85 42.86
N ALA A 18 -1.05 16.81 43.69
CA ALA A 18 0.12 16.74 44.55
C ALA A 18 -0.16 16.22 45.98
N SER A 19 -1.43 15.97 46.33
CA SER A 19 -1.86 15.51 47.67
C SER A 19 -2.24 14.03 47.63
N ASP A 20 -1.94 13.27 48.68
CA ASP A 20 -2.40 11.88 48.76
C ASP A 20 -3.83 11.74 49.31
N ALA A 21 -4.34 10.50 49.34
CA ALA A 21 -5.69 10.20 49.83
C ALA A 21 -5.86 10.38 51.35
N SER A 22 -4.77 10.51 52.12
CA SER A 22 -4.73 10.86 53.54
C SER A 22 -4.74 12.39 53.72
N ASP A 23 -3.89 13.12 53.00
CA ASP A 23 -3.85 14.59 53.01
C ASP A 23 -5.23 15.20 52.67
N LEU A 24 -5.88 14.65 51.64
CA LEU A 24 -7.22 15.04 51.24
C LEU A 24 -8.31 14.67 52.27
N ARG A 25 -8.06 13.70 53.17
CA ARG A 25 -8.99 13.38 54.29
C ARG A 25 -8.90 14.37 55.44
N ASP A 26 -7.76 15.03 55.62
CA ASP A 26 -7.58 16.03 56.69
C ASP A 26 -8.16 17.41 56.31
N PHE A 27 -8.49 17.61 55.03
CA PHE A 27 -9.19 18.83 54.59
C PHE A 27 -10.62 18.88 55.13
N VAL A 28 -10.99 20.02 55.73
CA VAL A 28 -12.38 20.37 56.10
C VAL A 28 -13.33 20.09 54.90
N PRO A 29 -14.51 19.48 55.07
CA PRO A 29 -15.32 18.97 53.96
C PRO A 29 -15.58 19.96 52.81
N VAL A 30 -15.81 21.24 53.13
CA VAL A 30 -15.99 22.31 52.13
C VAL A 30 -14.70 22.59 51.34
N LYS A 31 -13.54 22.58 52.00
CA LYS A 31 -12.23 22.74 51.32
C LYS A 31 -11.95 21.52 50.43
N ARG A 32 -12.34 20.31 50.83
CA ARG A 32 -12.08 19.06 50.08
C ARG A 32 -12.78 18.99 48.73
N ILE A 33 -14.01 19.52 48.63
CA ILE A 33 -14.84 19.41 47.43
C ILE A 33 -14.23 20.17 46.24
N ALA A 34 -13.62 21.34 46.47
CA ALA A 34 -13.14 22.18 45.35
C ALA A 34 -11.90 21.59 44.62
N PRO A 35 -10.81 21.14 45.30
CA PRO A 35 -9.69 20.46 44.67
C PRO A 35 -10.09 19.16 43.96
N VAL A 36 -10.90 18.31 44.60
CA VAL A 36 -11.35 17.04 43.98
C VAL A 36 -12.24 17.29 42.75
N ALA A 37 -13.14 18.29 42.80
CA ALA A 37 -13.95 18.66 41.64
C ALA A 37 -13.13 19.33 40.52
N ALA A 38 -12.09 20.10 40.88
CA ALA A 38 -11.17 20.70 39.92
C ALA A 38 -10.30 19.63 39.23
N LEU A 39 -9.76 18.68 39.99
CA LEU A 39 -9.04 17.51 39.46
C LEU A 39 -9.92 16.67 38.53
N THR A 40 -11.13 16.32 38.97
CA THR A 40 -12.10 15.58 38.15
C THR A 40 -12.43 16.33 36.85
N HIS A 41 -12.51 17.67 36.90
CA HIS A 41 -12.73 18.50 35.71
C HIS A 41 -11.51 18.54 34.79
N LYS A 42 -10.29 18.72 35.33
CA LYS A 42 -9.01 18.67 34.58
C LYS A 42 -8.83 17.33 33.88
N ALA A 43 -9.10 16.22 34.57
CA ALA A 43 -9.07 14.88 34.01
C ALA A 43 -10.06 14.73 32.84
N ARG A 44 -11.33 15.12 33.02
CA ARG A 44 -12.35 15.08 31.96
C ARG A 44 -12.01 15.93 30.74
N VAL A 45 -11.41 17.11 30.94
CA VAL A 45 -10.96 17.97 29.83
C VAL A 45 -9.79 17.33 29.09
N ARG A 46 -8.80 16.76 29.80
CA ARG A 46 -7.68 16.03 29.18
C ARG A 46 -8.13 14.83 28.36
N VAL A 47 -9.08 14.03 28.87
CA VAL A 47 -9.63 12.87 28.14
C VAL A 47 -10.23 13.34 26.81
N ARG A 48 -11.11 14.35 26.83
CA ARG A 48 -11.70 14.91 25.60
C ARG A 48 -10.67 15.40 24.59
N VAL A 49 -9.63 16.12 25.04
CA VAL A 49 -8.56 16.58 24.14
C VAL A 49 -7.80 15.40 23.51
N ARG A 50 -7.59 14.31 24.24
CA ARG A 50 -7.00 13.08 23.68
C ARG A 50 -7.93 12.39 22.68
N ASP A 51 -9.23 12.35 22.96
CA ASP A 51 -10.23 11.79 22.05
C ASP A 51 -10.34 12.60 20.76
N ASP A 52 -10.26 13.94 20.84
CA ASP A 52 -10.20 14.84 19.69
C ASP A 52 -8.90 14.61 18.87
N LEU A 53 -7.74 14.47 19.53
CA LEU A 53 -6.47 14.16 18.87
C LEU A 53 -6.49 12.80 18.16
N ALA A 54 -6.96 11.74 18.82
CA ALA A 54 -7.12 10.41 18.24
C ALA A 54 -8.09 10.45 17.05
N THR A 55 -9.23 11.13 17.20
CA THR A 55 -10.21 11.35 16.12
C THR A 55 -9.58 12.07 14.91
N MET A 56 -8.75 13.08 15.14
CA MET A 56 -8.05 13.80 14.06
C MET A 56 -6.99 12.92 13.38
N PHE A 57 -6.25 12.11 14.15
CA PHE A 57 -5.31 11.13 13.61
C PHE A 57 -6.02 10.11 12.72
N CYS A 58 -7.06 9.45 13.24
CA CYS A 58 -7.81 8.43 12.51
C CYS A 58 -8.40 8.99 11.22
N LYS A 59 -9.13 10.11 11.28
CA LYS A 59 -9.71 10.76 10.09
C LYS A 59 -8.65 11.12 9.04
N ARG A 60 -7.46 11.56 9.47
CA ARG A 60 -6.35 11.90 8.57
C ARG A 60 -5.78 10.63 7.90
N VAL A 61 -5.46 9.59 8.67
CA VAL A 61 -4.90 8.33 8.15
C VAL A 61 -5.92 7.59 7.27
N ALA A 62 -7.19 7.49 7.68
CA ALA A 62 -8.29 6.94 6.87
C ALA A 62 -8.38 7.62 5.49
N MET A 63 -8.26 8.95 5.44
CA MET A 63 -8.25 9.69 4.17
C MET A 63 -7.04 9.35 3.29
N LYS A 64 -5.86 9.10 3.88
CA LYS A 64 -4.67 8.66 3.12
C LYS A 64 -4.82 7.24 2.59
N ILE A 65 -5.31 6.31 3.42
CA ILE A 65 -5.63 4.93 3.03
C ILE A 65 -6.64 4.91 1.88
N LYS A 66 -7.75 5.66 1.99
CA LYS A 66 -8.75 5.79 0.93
C LYS A 66 -8.15 6.30 -0.38
N LYS A 67 -7.26 7.30 -0.33
CA LYS A 67 -6.58 7.85 -1.51
C LYS A 67 -5.58 6.86 -2.13
N ALA A 68 -4.85 6.09 -1.32
CA ALA A 68 -3.92 5.06 -1.80
C ALA A 68 -4.65 3.86 -2.42
N LYS A 69 -5.77 3.41 -1.83
CA LYS A 69 -6.63 2.38 -2.42
C LYS A 69 -7.28 2.86 -3.74
N ALA A 70 -7.73 4.11 -3.81
CA ALA A 70 -8.25 4.68 -5.06
C ALA A 70 -7.19 4.76 -6.18
N GLU A 71 -5.97 5.18 -5.85
CA GLU A 71 -4.85 5.19 -6.79
C GLU A 71 -4.48 3.79 -7.29
N LEU A 72 -4.55 2.75 -6.44
CA LEU A 72 -4.40 1.37 -6.88
C LEU A 72 -5.52 0.95 -7.85
N GLU A 73 -6.77 1.37 -7.63
CA GLU A 73 -7.86 1.08 -8.58
C GLU A 73 -7.71 1.81 -9.91
N GLU A 74 -7.21 3.05 -9.91
CA GLU A 74 -6.86 3.79 -11.14
C GLU A 74 -5.76 3.06 -11.93
N ILE A 75 -4.71 2.60 -11.25
CA ILE A 75 -3.64 1.78 -11.84
C ILE A 75 -4.19 0.47 -12.40
N ARG A 76 -5.01 -0.26 -11.63
CA ARG A 76 -5.69 -1.50 -12.05
C ARG A 76 -6.63 -1.30 -13.24
N LEU A 77 -7.21 -0.11 -13.40
CA LEU A 77 -8.07 0.20 -14.55
C LEU A 77 -7.22 0.41 -15.81
N ALA A 78 -6.16 1.22 -15.71
CA ALA A 78 -5.21 1.41 -16.81
C ALA A 78 -4.51 0.09 -17.22
N GLU A 79 -4.16 -0.77 -16.27
CA GLU A 79 -3.66 -2.12 -16.55
C GLU A 79 -4.68 -2.99 -17.28
N ARG A 80 -5.96 -2.96 -16.85
CA ARG A 80 -7.04 -3.70 -17.54
C ARG A 80 -7.20 -3.24 -18.98
N GLU A 81 -7.16 -1.94 -19.24
CA GLU A 81 -7.19 -1.40 -20.61
C GLU A 81 -6.00 -1.89 -21.46
N ILE A 82 -4.79 -1.94 -20.89
CA ILE A 82 -3.60 -2.46 -21.57
C ILE A 82 -3.73 -3.97 -21.81
N VAL A 83 -4.21 -4.75 -20.83
CA VAL A 83 -4.41 -6.20 -20.94
C VAL A 83 -5.48 -6.55 -21.97
N GLU A 84 -6.63 -5.86 -21.97
CA GLU A 84 -7.69 -6.05 -22.97
C GLU A 84 -7.20 -5.70 -24.38
N ALA A 85 -6.42 -4.62 -24.52
CA ALA A 85 -5.77 -4.27 -25.78
C ALA A 85 -4.79 -5.37 -26.22
N LEU A 86 -3.89 -5.84 -25.35
CA LEU A 86 -2.94 -6.92 -25.64
C LEU A 86 -3.66 -8.23 -26.04
N ILE A 87 -4.74 -8.61 -25.36
CA ILE A 87 -5.57 -9.78 -25.71
C ILE A 87 -6.22 -9.59 -27.09
N GLY A 88 -6.72 -8.39 -27.40
CA GLY A 88 -7.29 -8.05 -28.71
C GLY A 88 -6.25 -8.11 -29.84
N ASN A 89 -5.04 -7.59 -29.59
CA ASN A 89 -3.91 -7.63 -30.51
C ASN A 89 -3.48 -9.08 -30.77
N TYR A 90 -3.29 -9.87 -29.71
CA TYR A 90 -2.91 -11.27 -29.79
C TYR A 90 -3.95 -12.13 -30.51
N ARG A 91 -5.24 -11.96 -30.20
CA ARG A 91 -6.36 -12.59 -30.93
C ARG A 91 -6.32 -12.24 -32.42
N THR A 92 -5.95 -11.01 -32.78
CA THR A 92 -5.86 -10.60 -34.18
C THR A 92 -4.65 -11.23 -34.88
N VAL A 93 -3.49 -11.33 -34.22
CA VAL A 93 -2.32 -12.07 -34.74
C VAL A 93 -2.66 -13.55 -34.94
N LEU A 94 -3.28 -14.20 -33.95
CA LEU A 94 -3.72 -15.59 -34.07
C LEU A 94 -4.64 -15.81 -35.26
N LYS A 95 -5.67 -14.98 -35.45
CA LYS A 95 -6.57 -15.04 -36.63
C LYS A 95 -5.87 -14.96 -37.98
N HIS A 96 -4.66 -14.39 -38.06
CA HIS A 96 -3.90 -14.36 -39.31
C HIS A 96 -3.13 -15.66 -39.59
N ILE A 97 -2.86 -16.46 -38.54
CA ILE A 97 -2.05 -17.69 -38.55
C ILE A 97 -2.94 -18.95 -38.49
N ASP A 98 -4.15 -18.82 -37.95
CA ASP A 98 -5.18 -19.85 -37.79
C ASP A 98 -5.66 -20.46 -39.13
N GLU A 99 -6.44 -21.54 -39.07
CA GLU A 99 -7.01 -22.18 -40.25
C GLU A 99 -7.89 -21.20 -41.06
N GLY A 100 -7.59 -21.06 -42.36
CA GLY A 100 -8.21 -20.03 -43.21
C GLY A 100 -7.67 -18.60 -43.03
N GLY A 101 -6.66 -18.40 -42.18
CA GLY A 101 -5.96 -17.12 -42.05
C GLY A 101 -5.02 -16.83 -43.23
N PRO A 102 -4.65 -15.56 -43.49
CA PRO A 102 -3.84 -15.19 -44.66
C PRO A 102 -2.46 -15.85 -44.74
N VAL A 103 -1.88 -16.29 -43.61
CA VAL A 103 -0.64 -17.08 -43.62
C VAL A 103 -0.89 -18.49 -44.18
N GLN A 104 -1.95 -19.17 -43.74
CA GLN A 104 -2.29 -20.51 -44.25
C GLN A 104 -2.74 -20.47 -45.70
N GLU A 105 -3.55 -19.47 -46.10
CA GLU A 105 -3.92 -19.26 -47.50
C GLU A 105 -2.70 -19.01 -48.39
N ALA A 106 -1.75 -18.19 -47.92
CA ALA A 106 -0.49 -17.93 -48.62
C ALA A 106 0.39 -19.20 -48.73
N LEU A 107 0.51 -19.97 -47.65
CA LEU A 107 1.26 -21.24 -47.63
C LEU A 107 0.64 -22.27 -48.59
N ALA A 108 -0.67 -22.48 -48.52
CA ALA A 108 -1.40 -23.41 -49.41
C ALA A 108 -1.28 -23.00 -50.88
N LYS A 109 -1.44 -21.70 -51.19
CA LYS A 109 -1.28 -21.16 -52.53
C LYS A 109 0.15 -21.29 -53.05
N ALA A 110 1.15 -21.00 -52.23
CA ALA A 110 2.56 -21.17 -52.58
C ALA A 110 2.93 -22.65 -52.82
N ALA A 111 2.42 -23.57 -52.00
CA ALA A 111 2.59 -25.01 -52.18
C ALA A 111 1.98 -25.50 -53.49
N ALA A 112 0.75 -25.06 -53.82
CA ALA A 112 0.13 -25.37 -55.11
C ALA A 112 0.94 -24.83 -56.30
N MET A 113 1.47 -23.61 -56.19
CA MET A 113 2.30 -22.99 -57.24
C MET A 113 3.66 -23.66 -57.44
N THR A 114 4.15 -24.43 -56.46
CA THR A 114 5.44 -25.14 -56.52
C THR A 114 5.29 -26.66 -56.67
N ALA A 115 4.06 -27.19 -56.79
CA ALA A 115 3.82 -28.63 -56.87
C ALA A 115 4.54 -29.31 -58.04
N GLU A 116 4.42 -28.75 -59.25
CA GLU A 116 5.12 -29.24 -60.46
C GLU A 116 6.65 -29.05 -60.38
N VAL A 117 7.10 -28.00 -59.68
CA VAL A 117 8.52 -27.70 -59.46
C VAL A 117 9.16 -28.75 -58.56
N ARG A 118 8.45 -29.17 -57.51
CA ARG A 118 8.90 -30.20 -56.59
C ARG A 118 9.15 -31.54 -57.31
N GLN A 119 8.32 -31.85 -58.29
CA GLN A 119 8.40 -33.08 -59.09
C GLN A 119 9.48 -33.02 -60.18
N THR A 120 9.81 -31.84 -60.71
CA THR A 120 10.89 -31.66 -61.70
C THR A 120 12.29 -31.59 -61.07
N LEU A 121 12.39 -31.09 -59.84
CA LEU A 121 13.64 -31.01 -59.07
C LEU A 121 13.87 -32.23 -58.16
N GLU A 122 12.99 -33.23 -58.19
CA GLU A 122 13.12 -34.44 -57.38
C GLU A 122 14.44 -35.19 -57.73
N GLY A 123 15.17 -35.57 -56.68
CA GLY A 123 16.47 -36.24 -56.80
C GLY A 123 17.67 -35.33 -57.11
N LEU A 124 17.54 -34.00 -57.08
CA LEU A 124 18.69 -33.09 -56.98
C LEU A 124 18.97 -32.83 -55.49
N ASP A 125 20.22 -32.96 -55.07
CA ASP A 125 20.70 -32.70 -53.71
C ASP A 125 21.78 -31.59 -53.68
N GLU A 126 22.47 -31.42 -52.54
CA GLU A 126 23.52 -30.42 -52.37
C GLU A 126 24.83 -30.76 -53.12
N GLU A 127 25.00 -32.01 -53.59
CA GLU A 127 26.16 -32.45 -54.38
C GLU A 127 25.92 -32.37 -55.89
N ALA A 128 24.68 -32.13 -56.32
CA ALA A 128 24.29 -32.03 -57.73
C ALA A 128 25.07 -30.94 -58.49
N SER A 129 25.63 -31.31 -59.65
CA SER A 129 26.49 -30.42 -60.42
C SER A 129 25.73 -29.22 -61.03
N VAL A 130 26.41 -28.08 -61.16
CA VAL A 130 25.84 -26.87 -61.77
C VAL A 130 25.32 -27.11 -63.19
N ASP A 131 26.00 -27.96 -63.96
CA ASP A 131 25.57 -28.34 -65.32
C ASP A 131 24.32 -29.23 -65.33
N GLU A 132 24.17 -30.15 -64.36
CA GLU A 132 22.94 -30.95 -64.21
C GLU A 132 21.75 -30.06 -63.84
N VAL A 133 21.95 -29.13 -62.90
CA VAL A 133 20.95 -28.13 -62.50
C VAL A 133 20.59 -27.22 -63.68
N ALA A 134 21.57 -26.72 -64.44
CA ALA A 134 21.34 -25.89 -65.63
C ALA A 134 20.64 -26.64 -66.76
N THR A 135 20.88 -27.95 -66.89
CA THR A 135 20.19 -28.84 -67.85
C THR A 135 18.73 -29.05 -67.45
N ARG A 136 18.45 -29.37 -66.18
CA ARG A 136 17.09 -29.50 -65.63
C ARG A 136 16.28 -28.20 -65.71
N LEU A 137 16.96 -27.05 -65.67
CA LEU A 137 16.35 -25.72 -65.76
C LEU A 137 16.41 -25.10 -67.17
N GLU A 138 16.66 -25.90 -68.20
CA GLU A 138 16.63 -25.48 -69.63
C GLU A 138 17.53 -24.27 -69.98
N SER A 139 18.58 -24.02 -69.18
CA SER A 139 19.56 -22.93 -69.39
C SER A 139 18.96 -21.52 -69.54
N ARG A 140 17.76 -21.28 -69.00
CA ARG A 140 17.07 -19.98 -68.97
C ARG A 140 16.42 -19.74 -67.60
N VAL A 141 15.78 -18.59 -67.40
CA VAL A 141 14.90 -18.38 -66.25
C VAL A 141 13.66 -19.25 -66.44
N SER A 142 13.75 -20.50 -66.00
CA SER A 142 12.75 -21.53 -66.27
C SER A 142 11.41 -21.22 -65.59
N PRO A 143 10.30 -21.82 -66.06
CA PRO A 143 9.01 -21.75 -65.37
C PRO A 143 9.10 -22.15 -63.89
N ALA A 144 9.98 -23.11 -63.55
CA ALA A 144 10.22 -23.55 -62.18
C ALA A 144 10.85 -22.46 -61.30
N VAL A 145 11.87 -21.74 -61.79
CA VAL A 145 12.47 -20.61 -61.06
C VAL A 145 11.45 -19.49 -60.88
N LEU A 146 10.65 -19.18 -61.92
CA LEU A 146 9.58 -18.18 -61.83
C LEU A 146 8.48 -18.58 -60.84
N ALA A 147 8.14 -19.87 -60.75
CA ALA A 147 7.16 -20.39 -59.81
C ALA A 147 7.67 -20.30 -58.36
N LEU A 148 8.93 -20.66 -58.10
CA LEU A 148 9.58 -20.47 -56.78
C LEU A 148 9.60 -19.00 -56.35
N VAL A 149 10.02 -18.08 -57.24
CA VAL A 149 10.03 -16.63 -56.93
C VAL A 149 8.62 -16.12 -56.63
N LYS A 150 7.61 -16.53 -57.41
CA LYS A 150 6.21 -16.15 -57.14
C LYS A 150 5.68 -16.74 -55.82
N ALA A 151 6.03 -17.98 -55.49
CA ALA A 151 5.65 -18.61 -54.24
C ALA A 151 6.28 -17.89 -53.02
N GLN A 152 7.56 -17.51 -53.12
CA GLN A 152 8.24 -16.68 -52.12
C GLN A 152 7.51 -15.35 -51.89
N VAL A 153 7.10 -14.67 -52.96
CA VAL A 153 6.32 -13.41 -52.90
C VAL A 153 4.95 -13.61 -52.26
N VAL A 154 4.26 -14.73 -52.55
CA VAL A 154 2.97 -15.05 -51.93
C VAL A 154 3.13 -15.30 -50.42
N GLN A 155 4.11 -16.10 -50.00
CA GLN A 155 4.41 -16.35 -48.59
C GLN A 155 4.78 -15.05 -47.85
N ALA A 156 5.65 -14.23 -48.44
CA ALA A 156 6.00 -12.91 -47.91
C ALA A 156 4.77 -11.99 -47.77
N GLY A 157 3.78 -12.09 -48.66
CA GLY A 157 2.50 -11.40 -48.54
C GLY A 157 1.66 -11.85 -47.33
N GLY A 158 1.64 -13.15 -47.05
CA GLY A 158 0.96 -13.73 -45.87
C GLY A 158 1.60 -13.28 -44.55
N PHE A 159 2.91 -13.43 -44.40
CA PHE A 159 3.64 -12.91 -43.23
C PHE A 159 3.60 -11.38 -43.14
N GLY A 160 3.55 -10.70 -44.28
CA GLY A 160 3.33 -9.25 -44.37
C GLY A 160 1.94 -8.80 -43.92
N ALA A 161 0.93 -9.69 -43.88
CA ALA A 161 -0.36 -9.39 -43.27
C ALA A 161 -0.25 -9.39 -41.73
N VAL A 162 0.42 -10.39 -41.14
CA VAL A 162 0.72 -10.43 -39.70
C VAL A 162 1.54 -9.20 -39.28
N THR A 163 2.58 -8.87 -40.04
CA THR A 163 3.46 -7.73 -39.76
C THR A 163 2.67 -6.42 -39.75
N ARG A 164 1.85 -6.17 -40.78
CA ARG A 164 0.97 -4.98 -40.84
C ARG A 164 -0.07 -4.92 -39.74
N ALA A 165 -0.58 -6.07 -39.26
CA ALA A 165 -1.47 -6.10 -38.10
C ALA A 165 -0.74 -5.62 -36.84
N VAL A 166 0.48 -6.10 -36.60
CA VAL A 166 1.32 -5.65 -35.46
C VAL A 166 1.72 -4.18 -35.59
N ASP A 167 2.06 -3.71 -36.79
CA ASP A 167 2.34 -2.29 -37.06
C ASP A 167 1.12 -1.42 -36.74
N GLY A 168 -0.09 -1.89 -37.06
CA GLY A 168 -1.37 -1.25 -36.70
C GLY A 168 -1.59 -1.09 -35.19
N PHE A 169 -0.93 -1.92 -34.36
CA PHE A 169 -0.94 -1.79 -32.90
C PHE A 169 0.20 -0.91 -32.35
N GLY A 170 1.00 -0.30 -33.24
CA GLY A 170 2.19 0.50 -32.90
C GLY A 170 3.50 -0.28 -32.91
N GLY A 171 3.54 -1.47 -33.52
CA GLY A 171 4.75 -2.26 -33.73
C GLY A 171 5.19 -3.11 -32.53
N PHE A 172 6.09 -4.06 -32.80
CA PHE A 172 6.58 -5.03 -31.81
C PHE A 172 7.18 -4.38 -30.55
N THR A 173 8.02 -3.34 -30.71
CA THR A 173 8.65 -2.63 -29.58
C THR A 173 7.63 -2.14 -28.55
N LYS A 174 6.51 -1.56 -29.03
CA LYS A 174 5.45 -1.04 -28.17
C LYS A 174 4.63 -2.15 -27.50
N GLN A 175 4.41 -3.27 -28.20
CA GLN A 175 3.78 -4.46 -27.61
C GLN A 175 4.63 -5.01 -26.45
N TYR A 176 5.94 -5.14 -26.63
CA TYR A 176 6.84 -5.62 -25.57
C TYR A 176 6.89 -4.67 -24.38
N GLU A 177 6.96 -3.35 -24.61
CA GLU A 177 6.90 -2.34 -23.54
C GLU A 177 5.57 -2.41 -22.74
N GLN A 178 4.45 -2.67 -23.41
CA GLN A 178 3.15 -2.87 -22.76
C GLN A 178 3.11 -4.15 -21.91
N ILE A 179 3.68 -5.25 -22.40
CA ILE A 179 3.76 -6.53 -21.67
C ILE A 179 4.66 -6.39 -20.44
N GLU A 180 5.83 -5.74 -20.58
CA GLU A 180 6.75 -5.48 -19.47
C GLU A 180 6.10 -4.63 -18.38
N LYS A 181 5.40 -3.56 -18.77
CA LYS A 181 4.63 -2.70 -17.85
C LYS A 181 3.58 -3.48 -17.05
N VAL A 182 2.75 -4.28 -17.71
CA VAL A 182 1.75 -5.12 -17.02
C VAL A 182 2.43 -6.11 -16.07
N SER A 183 3.50 -6.77 -16.52
CA SER A 183 4.21 -7.77 -15.72
C SER A 183 4.87 -7.18 -14.46
N ALA A 184 5.28 -5.90 -14.49
CA ALA A 184 5.95 -5.23 -13.37
C ALA A 184 5.00 -4.90 -12.19
N HIS A 185 3.69 -4.81 -12.42
CA HIS A 185 2.74 -4.26 -11.45
C HIS A 185 1.76 -5.29 -10.82
N HIS A 186 1.86 -6.58 -11.16
CA HIS A 186 0.98 -7.67 -10.64
C HIS A 186 0.99 -7.92 -9.12
N GLY A 187 1.61 -7.06 -8.32
CA GLY A 187 1.54 -7.08 -6.86
C GLY A 187 0.46 -6.14 -6.33
N ASN A 188 -0.56 -6.69 -5.68
CA ASN A 188 -1.63 -5.93 -5.01
C ASN A 188 -1.12 -5.17 -3.77
N PHE A 189 -0.30 -4.12 -3.96
CA PHE A 189 0.46 -3.42 -2.92
C PHE A 189 0.08 -1.93 -2.79
N TRP A 190 -1.12 -1.63 -2.31
CA TRP A 190 -1.51 -0.23 -1.98
C TRP A 190 -0.67 0.34 -0.83
N GLU A 191 -0.10 -0.54 0.01
CA GLU A 191 0.80 -0.28 1.12
C GLU A 191 2.05 0.54 0.69
N VAL A 192 2.53 0.30 -0.53
CA VAL A 192 3.67 1.03 -1.12
C VAL A 192 3.27 2.46 -1.51
N LEU A 193 2.07 2.62 -2.08
CA LEU A 193 1.50 3.91 -2.49
C LEU A 193 1.17 4.81 -1.29
N LEU A 194 0.82 4.22 -0.14
CA LEU A 194 0.41 4.95 1.05
C LEU A 194 1.46 5.98 1.51
N TYR A 195 2.75 5.66 1.42
CA TYR A 195 3.80 6.61 1.79
C TYR A 195 3.78 7.88 0.91
N GLY A 196 3.49 7.76 -0.40
CA GLY A 196 3.35 8.92 -1.29
C GLY A 196 2.21 9.87 -0.89
N ARG A 197 1.22 9.36 -0.15
CA ARG A 197 0.09 10.12 0.41
C ARG A 197 0.35 10.65 1.83
N ILE A 198 1.04 9.88 2.67
CA ILE A 198 1.42 10.27 4.04
C ILE A 198 2.57 11.29 4.04
N GLY A 199 3.56 11.17 3.14
CA GLY A 199 4.80 11.95 3.17
C GLY A 199 4.64 13.48 3.26
N ARG A 200 3.55 14.04 2.71
CA ARG A 200 3.22 15.48 2.79
C ARG A 200 2.70 15.92 4.16
N ASP A 201 2.04 15.01 4.88
CA ASP A 201 1.44 15.25 6.19
C ASP A 201 2.30 14.66 7.32
N ARG A 202 3.40 13.96 6.98
CA ARG A 202 4.21 13.14 7.88
C ARG A 202 4.50 13.80 9.23
N ALA A 203 4.90 15.07 9.23
CA ALA A 203 5.16 15.81 10.47
C ALA A 203 3.91 15.91 11.35
N VAL A 204 2.75 16.27 10.78
CA VAL A 204 1.47 16.35 11.48
C VAL A 204 0.97 14.95 11.89
N THR A 205 1.20 13.92 11.07
CA THR A 205 0.84 12.53 11.43
C THR A 205 1.65 12.03 12.62
N PHE A 206 2.95 12.34 12.69
CA PHE A 206 3.77 12.09 13.88
C PHE A 206 3.32 12.94 15.08
N ASP A 207 3.06 14.22 14.88
CA ASP A 207 2.64 15.16 15.94
C ASP A 207 1.31 14.75 16.59
N LEU A 208 0.38 14.19 15.81
CA LEU A 208 -0.88 13.63 16.29
C LEU A 208 -0.74 12.23 16.89
N ALA A 209 0.27 11.44 16.47
CA ALA A 209 0.57 10.12 17.01
C ALA A 209 1.59 10.15 18.16
N ASP A 210 1.92 11.33 18.66
CA ASP A 210 2.91 11.52 19.70
C ASP A 210 2.44 10.88 21.01
N ASN A 211 3.25 9.95 21.54
CA ASN A 211 2.95 9.20 22.74
C ASN A 211 2.84 10.11 23.97
N ASP A 212 3.48 11.29 23.99
CA ASP A 212 3.34 12.21 25.12
C ASP A 212 1.98 12.92 25.16
N LYS A 213 1.34 13.08 24.00
CA LYS A 213 0.01 13.67 23.85
C LYS A 213 -1.06 12.59 24.02
N LEU A 214 -0.90 11.51 23.26
CA LEU A 214 -1.71 10.30 23.27
C LEU A 214 -1.03 9.23 24.15
N LYS A 215 -0.98 9.46 25.47
CA LYS A 215 -0.51 8.46 26.45
C LYS A 215 -1.46 7.28 26.51
N PHE A 216 -1.20 6.28 25.66
CA PHE A 216 -1.80 4.95 25.75
C PHE A 216 -0.95 4.05 26.63
N THR A 217 -1.63 3.24 27.43
CA THR A 217 -1.05 2.10 28.15
C THR A 217 -1.62 0.87 27.46
N ALA A 218 -0.78 -0.10 27.09
CA ALA A 218 -1.27 -1.37 26.55
C ALA A 218 -2.19 -2.03 27.59
N THR A 219 -3.42 -2.36 27.19
CA THR A 219 -4.40 -3.07 28.02
C THR A 219 -4.16 -4.58 28.03
N SER A 220 -3.30 -5.07 27.14
CA SER A 220 -2.80 -6.45 27.09
C SER A 220 -1.27 -6.46 27.23
N GLU A 221 -0.70 -7.66 27.39
CA GLU A 221 0.77 -7.89 27.42
C GLU A 221 1.44 -7.60 26.04
N ASP A 222 0.67 -7.27 25.00
CA ASP A 222 1.18 -6.99 23.65
C ASP A 222 1.49 -5.49 23.44
N SER A 223 2.73 -5.09 23.72
CA SER A 223 3.24 -3.74 23.48
C SER A 223 3.64 -3.47 22.03
N ARG A 224 3.60 -4.44 21.12
CA ARG A 224 4.38 -4.40 19.85
C ARG A 224 4.02 -3.25 18.91
N VAL A 225 2.76 -2.79 18.91
CA VAL A 225 2.37 -1.57 18.17
C VAL A 225 3.06 -0.33 18.74
N LEU A 226 3.09 -0.19 20.06
CA LEU A 226 3.67 0.94 20.76
C LEU A 226 5.20 0.92 20.63
N ASP A 227 5.81 -0.26 20.67
CA ASP A 227 7.26 -0.45 20.44
C ASP A 227 7.64 -0.03 19.02
N ALA A 228 6.87 -0.46 18.01
CA ALA A 228 7.06 -0.07 16.62
C ALA A 228 6.79 1.44 16.38
N LEU A 229 5.82 2.03 17.09
CA LEU A 229 5.53 3.47 17.06
C LEU A 229 6.67 4.28 17.70
N ALA A 230 7.15 3.87 18.87
CA ALA A 230 8.31 4.47 19.54
C ALA A 230 9.58 4.34 18.68
N HIS A 231 9.75 3.22 17.95
CA HIS A 231 10.83 3.08 16.96
C HIS A 231 10.67 4.05 15.78
N ALA A 232 9.46 4.23 15.25
CA ALA A 232 9.18 5.19 14.19
C ALA A 232 9.44 6.65 14.63
N GLN A 233 9.02 7.00 15.86
CA GLN A 233 9.24 8.32 16.47
C GLN A 233 10.73 8.60 16.68
N ARG A 234 11.50 7.66 17.27
CA ARG A 234 12.96 7.80 17.44
C ARG A 234 13.69 8.03 16.10
N HIS A 235 13.22 7.40 15.03
CA HIS A 235 13.75 7.62 13.68
C HIS A 235 13.04 8.72 12.87
N GLN A 236 12.18 9.55 13.48
CA GLN A 236 11.44 10.61 12.78
C GLN A 236 12.37 11.63 12.11
N ALA A 237 13.53 11.93 12.71
CA ALA A 237 14.55 12.84 12.16
C ALA A 237 15.50 12.19 11.13
N ALA A 238 15.42 10.86 10.91
CA ALA A 238 16.31 10.16 10.00
C ALA A 238 16.08 10.60 8.54
N ARG A 239 17.18 10.95 7.84
CA ARG A 239 17.13 11.44 6.45
C ARG A 239 17.31 10.34 5.40
N GLY A 240 17.87 9.19 5.76
CA GLY A 240 18.03 8.06 4.84
C GLY A 240 16.72 7.37 4.46
N ASP A 241 16.74 6.53 3.44
CA ASP A 241 15.60 5.69 3.06
C ASP A 241 15.39 4.47 3.97
N TYR A 242 16.43 4.10 4.73
CA TYR A 242 16.47 2.94 5.62
C TYR A 242 16.73 3.36 7.07
N ILE A 243 16.22 2.56 8.00
CA ILE A 243 16.49 2.62 9.44
C ILE A 243 16.96 1.25 9.94
N THR A 244 17.56 1.19 11.13
CA THR A 244 17.86 -0.08 11.80
C THR A 244 16.57 -0.85 12.10
N ALA A 245 16.63 -2.18 11.98
CA ALA A 245 15.56 -3.07 12.47
C ALA A 245 15.65 -3.33 13.98
N PHE A 246 16.78 -2.98 14.60
CA PHE A 246 17.06 -3.20 16.02
C PHE A 246 16.76 -1.98 16.88
N ASP A 247 16.26 -2.23 18.10
CA ASP A 247 16.08 -1.26 19.17
C ASP A 247 17.37 -0.97 19.97
N GLU A 248 17.25 -0.34 21.14
CA GLU A 248 18.40 0.11 21.97
C GLU A 248 19.03 -1.05 22.75
N GLU A 249 18.26 -2.11 22.97
CA GLU A 249 18.70 -3.36 23.61
C GLU A 249 19.37 -4.30 22.60
N GLY A 250 19.33 -3.94 21.30
CA GLY A 250 19.86 -4.74 20.19
C GLY A 250 18.91 -5.86 19.75
N LYS A 251 17.65 -5.83 20.18
CA LYS A 251 16.61 -6.78 19.79
C LYS A 251 15.91 -6.28 18.51
N GLU A 252 15.54 -7.20 17.63
CA GLU A 252 14.81 -6.85 16.42
C GLU A 252 13.37 -6.47 16.76
N VAL A 253 12.92 -5.30 16.28
CA VAL A 253 11.56 -4.79 16.52
C VAL A 253 10.56 -5.72 15.83
N ASP A 254 9.68 -6.35 16.62
CA ASP A 254 8.72 -7.31 16.09
C ASP A 254 7.69 -6.61 15.18
N ILE A 255 7.59 -7.08 13.94
CA ILE A 255 6.59 -6.67 12.95
C ILE A 255 5.76 -7.87 12.44
N SER A 256 5.79 -9.00 13.15
CA SER A 256 5.04 -10.23 12.84
C SER A 256 3.54 -10.01 12.74
N PHE A 257 3.03 -9.07 13.54
CA PHE A 257 1.65 -8.61 13.54
C PHE A 257 1.19 -7.99 12.20
N ALA A 258 2.13 -7.51 11.39
CA ALA A 258 1.80 -6.85 10.13
C ALA A 258 1.51 -7.87 9.02
N THR A 259 0.63 -7.49 8.09
CA THR A 259 0.28 -8.33 6.93
C THR A 259 1.52 -8.71 6.12
N GLN A 260 1.45 -9.81 5.37
CA GLN A 260 2.59 -10.22 4.55
C GLN A 260 2.94 -9.19 3.45
N ASN A 261 1.99 -8.34 3.06
CA ASN A 261 2.26 -7.20 2.18
C ASN A 261 3.12 -6.14 2.87
N TRP A 262 2.73 -5.72 4.07
CA TRP A 262 3.53 -4.78 4.86
C TRP A 262 4.94 -5.32 5.14
N ARG A 263 5.07 -6.59 5.57
CA ARG A 263 6.40 -7.20 5.77
C ARG A 263 7.24 -7.25 4.49
N LYS A 264 6.64 -7.47 3.31
CA LYS A 264 7.35 -7.40 2.01
C LYS A 264 7.76 -5.97 1.62
N ALA A 265 6.98 -4.95 2.00
CA ALA A 265 7.29 -3.54 1.72
C ALA A 265 8.34 -2.97 2.70
N VAL A 266 8.33 -3.43 3.94
CA VAL A 266 9.23 -2.98 5.02
C VAL A 266 10.60 -3.67 4.96
N ILE A 267 10.65 -4.97 4.68
CA ILE A 267 11.89 -5.77 4.69
C ILE A 267 12.51 -5.82 3.29
N ASP A 268 13.71 -5.24 3.15
CA ASP A 268 14.52 -5.39 1.95
C ASP A 268 15.42 -6.64 2.07
N LYS A 269 15.18 -7.66 1.23
CA LYS A 269 15.95 -8.91 1.23
C LYS A 269 17.45 -8.71 0.91
N THR A 270 17.82 -7.57 0.32
CA THR A 270 19.22 -7.25 0.02
C THR A 270 19.94 -6.57 1.18
N ARG A 271 19.20 -6.13 2.21
CA ARG A 271 19.72 -5.40 3.38
C ARG A 271 19.14 -5.96 4.67
N THR A 272 19.72 -7.06 5.13
CA THR A 272 19.38 -7.69 6.41
C THR A 272 19.60 -6.73 7.59
N GLY A 273 18.68 -6.74 8.57
CA GLY A 273 18.75 -5.86 9.74
C GLY A 273 18.39 -4.40 9.47
N GLN A 274 17.80 -4.08 8.32
CA GLN A 274 17.29 -2.74 8.00
C GLN A 274 15.84 -2.78 7.53
N PHE A 275 15.07 -1.77 7.95
CA PHE A 275 13.72 -1.52 7.42
C PHE A 275 13.74 -0.37 6.43
N VAL A 276 12.94 -0.48 5.36
CA VAL A 276 12.61 0.66 4.49
C VAL A 276 11.73 1.62 5.29
N ARG A 277 12.35 2.69 5.80
CA ARG A 277 11.76 3.65 6.74
C ARG A 277 10.39 4.13 6.29
N LYS A 278 10.27 4.45 5.01
CA LYS A 278 9.06 4.96 4.37
C LYS A 278 7.86 4.02 4.51
N HIS A 279 8.07 2.72 4.33
CA HIS A 279 7.01 1.72 4.47
C HIS A 279 6.80 1.33 5.93
N PHE A 280 7.84 1.37 6.77
CA PHE A 280 7.72 1.14 8.21
C PHE A 280 6.83 2.20 8.88
N GLU A 281 7.09 3.48 8.62
CA GLU A 281 6.25 4.59 9.11
C GLU A 281 4.79 4.44 8.65
N ALA A 282 4.57 4.14 7.36
CA ALA A 282 3.23 3.97 6.80
C ALA A 282 2.47 2.76 7.36
N MET A 283 3.17 1.66 7.64
CA MET A 283 2.65 0.47 8.31
C MET A 283 2.21 0.80 9.73
N VAL A 284 3.10 1.40 10.52
CA VAL A 284 2.87 1.79 11.91
C VAL A 284 1.66 2.70 12.03
N PHE A 285 1.56 3.77 11.21
CA PHE A 285 0.41 4.66 11.25
C PHE A 285 -0.91 3.99 10.87
N THR A 286 -0.90 3.08 9.91
CA THR A 286 -2.10 2.29 9.51
C THR A 286 -2.59 1.42 10.64
N ILE A 287 -1.66 0.77 11.34
CA ILE A 287 -1.96 -0.18 12.40
C ILE A 287 -2.39 0.53 13.69
N TYR A 288 -1.72 1.62 14.03
CA TYR A 288 -2.11 2.49 15.14
C TYR A 288 -3.50 3.10 14.92
N HIS A 289 -3.82 3.53 13.68
CA HIS A 289 -5.17 3.93 13.28
C HIS A 289 -6.21 2.83 13.57
N ASN A 290 -5.94 1.59 13.18
CA ASN A 290 -6.88 0.49 13.42
C ASN A 290 -7.09 0.21 14.92
N ALA A 291 -6.01 0.27 15.72
CA ALA A 291 -6.10 0.10 17.17
C ALA A 291 -6.95 1.21 17.83
N LEU A 292 -6.79 2.46 17.38
CA LEU A 292 -7.58 3.60 17.85
C LEU A 292 -9.06 3.49 17.44
N ASP A 293 -9.34 3.12 16.19
CA ASP A 293 -10.71 2.91 15.70
C ASP A 293 -11.42 1.79 16.47
N ILE A 294 -10.73 0.69 16.77
CA ILE A 294 -11.26 -0.40 17.60
C ILE A 294 -11.52 0.07 19.04
N ALA A 295 -10.58 0.81 19.65
CA ALA A 295 -10.76 1.35 21.00
C ALA A 295 -11.95 2.31 21.10
N GLU A 296 -12.21 3.11 20.06
CA GLU A 296 -13.38 3.99 19.96
C GLU A 296 -14.69 3.18 19.82
N ILE A 297 -14.73 2.15 18.97
CA ILE A 297 -15.90 1.25 18.84
C ILE A 297 -16.20 0.56 20.18
N VAL A 298 -15.18 0.03 20.87
CA VAL A 298 -15.34 -0.62 22.18
C VAL A 298 -15.89 0.35 23.21
N ARG A 299 -15.41 1.60 23.23
CA ARG A 299 -15.93 2.64 24.12
C ARG A 299 -17.41 2.94 23.86
N GLN A 300 -17.81 3.05 22.59
CA GLN A 300 -19.21 3.29 22.21
C GLN A 300 -20.13 2.14 22.66
N LEU A 301 -19.70 0.89 22.50
CA LEU A 301 -20.44 -0.27 22.99
C LEU A 301 -20.58 -0.29 24.53
N LEU A 302 -19.53 0.06 25.27
CA LEU A 302 -19.59 0.22 26.73
C LEU A 302 -20.56 1.35 27.15
N GLU A 303 -20.62 2.45 26.40
CA GLU A 303 -21.58 3.56 26.64
C GLU A 303 -23.03 3.16 26.32
N GLU A 304 -23.26 2.30 25.34
CA GLU A 304 -24.56 1.67 25.05
C GLU A 304 -25.00 0.67 26.13
N GLY A 305 -24.11 0.30 27.05
CA GLY A 305 -24.39 -0.62 28.17
C GLY A 305 -24.12 -2.09 27.86
N TRP A 306 -23.33 -2.40 26.81
CA TRP A 306 -22.81 -3.74 26.60
C TRP A 306 -21.71 -4.04 27.62
N GLU A 307 -21.77 -5.22 28.25
CA GLU A 307 -20.64 -5.76 28.99
C GLU A 307 -19.67 -6.41 28.01
N ILE A 308 -18.40 -6.00 28.05
CA ILE A 308 -17.32 -6.56 27.23
C ILE A 308 -16.21 -7.01 28.18
N ASP A 309 -15.84 -8.29 28.11
CA ASP A 309 -14.72 -8.80 28.89
C ASP A 309 -13.38 -8.31 28.29
N PRO A 310 -12.43 -7.80 29.10
CA PRO A 310 -11.07 -7.55 28.64
C PRO A 310 -10.38 -8.76 27.98
N GLU A 311 -10.75 -9.99 28.35
CA GLU A 311 -10.23 -11.22 27.72
C GLU A 311 -10.79 -11.39 26.29
N ASP A 312 -12.06 -11.05 26.04
CA ASP A 312 -12.63 -11.01 24.69
C ASP A 312 -11.92 -9.97 23.81
N LEU A 313 -11.57 -8.81 24.37
CA LEU A 313 -10.81 -7.76 23.66
C LEU A 313 -9.39 -8.21 23.31
N ALA A 314 -8.73 -9.03 24.15
CA ALA A 314 -7.42 -9.58 23.84
C ALA A 314 -7.45 -10.52 22.61
N HIS A 315 -8.61 -11.12 22.30
CA HIS A 315 -8.83 -11.88 21.07
C HIS A 315 -9.17 -11.00 19.85
N ILE A 316 -9.60 -9.74 20.04
CA ILE A 316 -9.77 -8.76 18.95
C ILE A 316 -8.40 -8.21 18.55
N SER A 317 -7.69 -9.02 17.77
CA SER A 317 -6.49 -8.64 17.03
C SER A 317 -6.71 -7.30 16.27
N PRO A 318 -5.93 -6.23 16.56
CA PRO A 318 -6.02 -4.93 15.85
C PRO A 318 -5.74 -4.98 14.34
N TYR A 319 -5.42 -6.17 13.83
CA TYR A 319 -4.85 -6.43 12.51
C TYR A 319 -5.84 -7.10 11.55
N LEU A 320 -7.13 -7.14 11.90
CA LEU A 320 -8.20 -7.70 11.06
C LEU A 320 -8.47 -6.82 9.81
N THR A 321 -7.74 -7.08 8.73
CA THR A 321 -8.06 -6.54 7.40
C THR A 321 -8.44 -7.64 6.40
N GLU A 322 -9.70 -7.58 5.96
CA GLU A 322 -10.30 -8.11 4.73
C GLU A 322 -10.45 -9.64 4.55
N HIS A 323 -9.70 -10.51 5.23
CA HIS A 323 -9.95 -11.97 5.16
C HIS A 323 -9.89 -12.67 6.52
N ILE A 324 -11.04 -13.14 7.00
CA ILE A 324 -11.13 -14.13 8.08
C ILE A 324 -10.51 -15.44 7.57
N ASN A 325 -9.36 -15.83 8.11
CA ASN A 325 -9.02 -17.25 8.28
C ASN A 325 -7.84 -17.49 9.24
N GLN A 326 -8.13 -18.29 10.26
CA GLN A 326 -7.31 -19.37 10.82
C GLN A 326 -6.50 -19.13 12.12
N PHE A 327 -7.14 -19.58 13.21
CA PHE A 327 -6.61 -20.34 14.37
C PHE A 327 -5.09 -20.60 14.46
N GLY A 328 -4.52 -20.31 15.63
CA GLY A 328 -3.24 -20.85 16.11
C GLY A 328 -2.78 -20.25 17.46
N GLU A 329 -2.89 -21.05 18.54
CA GLU A 329 -2.00 -21.17 19.72
C GLU A 329 -0.68 -20.33 19.73
N TYR A 330 -0.09 -19.78 20.82
CA TYR A 330 -0.23 -19.74 22.31
C TYR A 330 0.55 -18.47 22.79
N SER A 331 0.55 -17.93 24.03
CA SER A 331 -0.09 -18.25 25.33
C SER A 331 -0.07 -16.99 26.25
N THR A 332 -0.63 -17.12 27.47
CA THR A 332 -0.44 -16.23 28.65
C THR A 332 1.01 -16.18 29.18
N HIS A 333 1.45 -15.07 29.81
CA HIS A 333 2.17 -15.00 31.12
C HIS A 333 3.09 -13.76 31.25
N GLU A 334 2.66 -12.69 31.94
CA GLU A 334 2.90 -12.38 33.37
C GLU A 334 3.07 -10.86 33.67
N PRO A 335 2.65 -10.36 34.87
CA PRO A 335 2.40 -8.94 35.09
C PRO A 335 3.43 -8.19 35.96
N GLY A 336 3.49 -6.86 35.80
CA GLY A 336 3.80 -5.94 36.91
C GLY A 336 4.84 -4.84 36.64
N ILE A 337 4.38 -3.65 36.23
CA ILE A 337 5.16 -2.40 36.29
C ILE A 337 4.25 -1.27 36.79
N GLN A 338 4.71 -0.47 37.76
CA GLN A 338 4.05 0.79 38.15
C GLN A 338 4.65 1.97 37.37
N PRO A 339 3.84 2.82 36.71
CA PRO A 339 4.35 3.93 35.91
C PRO A 339 4.79 5.14 36.77
N GLU A 340 5.81 5.86 36.30
CA GLU A 340 6.36 7.06 36.95
C GLU A 340 5.53 8.34 36.72
N ALA A 341 5.89 9.41 37.42
CA ALA A 341 5.09 10.63 37.56
C ALA A 341 4.99 11.50 36.29
N TYR A 342 3.91 12.28 36.23
CA TYR A 342 3.45 13.00 35.04
C TYR A 342 3.99 14.45 34.95
N ASP A 343 4.58 14.81 33.80
CA ASP A 343 4.99 16.18 33.44
C ASP A 343 3.84 16.97 32.74
N PRO A 344 3.50 18.21 33.18
CA PRO A 344 2.36 18.96 32.67
C PRO A 344 2.56 19.84 31.43
N GLU A 345 3.77 20.09 30.93
CA GLU A 345 3.98 21.01 29.79
C GLU A 345 3.89 20.30 28.42
N LEU A 346 3.16 20.92 27.48
CA LEU A 346 2.87 20.40 26.14
C LEU A 346 3.09 21.53 25.11
N ASP A 347 4.25 21.52 24.46
CA ASP A 347 4.59 22.45 23.39
C ASP A 347 4.15 21.86 22.03
N VAL A 348 3.16 22.49 21.38
CA VAL A 348 2.57 22.00 20.13
C VAL A 348 2.37 23.16 19.16
N ASP A 349 3.08 23.12 18.02
CA ASP A 349 2.97 24.13 16.98
C ASP A 349 1.76 23.89 16.07
N PHE A 350 0.66 24.60 16.35
CA PHE A 350 -0.56 24.59 15.55
C PHE A 350 -0.52 25.51 14.31
N THR A 351 0.58 26.22 14.05
CA THR A 351 0.70 27.16 12.91
C THR A 351 0.36 26.54 11.54
N PRO A 352 0.72 25.27 11.23
CA PRO A 352 0.38 24.62 9.95
C PRO A 352 -1.13 24.43 9.69
N LEU A 353 -1.98 24.53 10.72
CA LEU A 353 -3.43 24.34 10.55
C LEU A 353 -4.12 25.55 9.90
N ARG A 354 -3.58 26.76 10.06
CA ARG A 354 -4.24 28.01 9.63
C ARG A 354 -4.22 28.27 8.13
N GLU A 355 -3.26 27.70 7.40
CA GLU A 355 -3.10 27.97 5.96
C GLU A 355 -4.04 27.13 5.08
N GLN A 356 -4.57 26.01 5.59
CA GLN A 356 -5.44 25.13 4.80
C GLN A 356 -6.88 25.66 4.69
N ASP A 357 -7.40 26.32 5.72
CA ASP A 357 -8.78 26.86 5.73
C ASP A 357 -8.96 28.11 4.85
N LEU A 358 -7.88 28.87 4.58
CA LEU A 358 -7.96 30.12 3.81
C LEU A 358 -7.99 29.92 2.29
N THR A 359 -7.59 28.75 1.78
CA THR A 359 -7.59 28.46 0.33
C THR A 359 -8.95 27.96 -0.20
N ALA A 360 -9.91 27.64 0.67
CA ALA A 360 -11.23 27.16 0.29
C ALA A 360 -12.28 28.29 0.10
N ALA A 361 -12.00 29.51 0.58
CA ALA A 361 -12.93 30.65 0.54
C ALA A 361 -12.84 31.44 -0.78
N GLY A 362 -13.08 30.76 -1.91
CA GLY A 362 -13.25 31.42 -3.21
C GLY A 362 -14.53 32.26 -3.24
N VAL A 363 -14.39 33.58 -3.19
CA VAL A 363 -15.52 34.53 -3.15
C VAL A 363 -16.34 34.47 -4.44
N GLY A 364 -17.50 33.82 -4.37
CA GLY A 364 -18.54 33.91 -5.39
C GLY A 364 -19.42 35.15 -5.15
N GLN A 365 -19.23 36.20 -5.96
CA GLN A 365 -20.06 37.41 -5.89
C GLN A 365 -20.39 37.92 -7.31
N ALA A 366 -21.47 37.38 -7.90
CA ALA A 366 -22.09 37.90 -9.11
C ALA A 366 -23.51 37.33 -9.33
N ALA A 367 -24.54 38.13 -9.00
CA ALA A 367 -25.91 38.16 -9.56
C ALA A 367 -26.84 38.87 -8.55
#